data_AF-A0A7S7R9K3-F1
#
_entry.id   AF-A0A7S7R9K3-F1
#
_cell.length_a   1.000
_cell.length_b   1.000
_cell.length_c   1.000
_cell.angle_alpha   90.00
_cell.angle_beta   90.00
_cell.angle_gamma   90.00
#
_symmetry.space_group_name_H-M   'P 1'
#
loop_
_entity.id
_entity.type
_entity.pdbx_description
1 polymer ?
#
loop_
_entity_poly.entity_id
_entity_poly.type
_entity_poly.pdbx_seq_one_letter_code
_entity_poly.pdbx_strand_id
1 'polypeptide(L)'
;MALHWMHLLPIDRYVVRTSSFINGVDRKIITLLYQPLIGAIAHSLYFALESELEKDQYLSNETTHKTLMTMMGLPLDKIYEERKKLEGIGLLNVYKQKQNDEINYLYELQKPFSPQDFFKDDVLSVYLYNRVGKYRYLQLRDRFTINKVNKEEYQDVTMSFSDVFTSLHHSEISSQQGEISTSLTIDHQQDIVNNDASNSSYKILEEAFDFSLLIAHLSNMINPKTLLTEKVKETIVRLAFVYRIDPYEMSKVIQDSLLHDDTVDIDVLREKVKNWYKFTYESEPPALGLRTHPEKYRTMSGKKPTTEEEEMIVLYETESPLTLFESLSNGAKVSMSDMKIVESLILDYKLLPGVANVLIYYVLKIDDNKFSKAYVEKIAGQWARQDIKTVTEAMALAKGEYKKRLEREQGFAQTAATKETPVKQRQNNANRFVRKDRLPKWLTEEKKQTKPNQDDDITKVKEELEEKIKRLKSQRKQEG
;
A
#
# COMPACT_ATOMS: atom_id res chain seq x y z
N MET A 1 -48.42 -1.03 19.35
CA MET A 1 -47.28 -1.80 19.90
C MET A 1 -47.07 -3.01 19.00
N ALA A 2 -46.00 -3.02 18.19
CA ALA A 2 -45.64 -4.18 17.39
C ALA A 2 -45.13 -5.28 18.33
N LEU A 3 -45.72 -6.48 18.29
CA LEU A 3 -45.36 -7.55 19.21
C LEU A 3 -43.94 -8.07 18.90
N HIS A 4 -43.06 -8.09 19.91
CA HIS A 4 -41.64 -8.40 19.73
C HIS A 4 -41.40 -9.80 19.13
N TRP A 5 -42.30 -10.76 19.37
CA TRP A 5 -42.17 -12.15 18.92
C TRP A 5 -42.23 -12.32 17.40
N MET A 6 -42.71 -11.31 16.66
CA MET A 6 -42.67 -11.32 15.19
C MET A 6 -41.30 -10.89 14.63
N HIS A 7 -40.45 -10.30 15.48
CA HIS A 7 -39.19 -9.68 15.07
C HIS A 7 -37.97 -10.28 15.77
N LEU A 8 -38.08 -10.71 17.04
CA LEU A 8 -36.96 -11.19 17.86
C LEU A 8 -37.41 -12.33 18.78
N LEU A 9 -36.70 -13.46 18.70
CA LEU A 9 -36.91 -14.63 19.53
C LEU A 9 -35.76 -14.82 20.52
N PRO A 10 -35.99 -15.42 21.70
CA PRO A 10 -34.92 -15.68 22.68
C PRO A 10 -33.79 -16.59 22.17
N ILE A 11 -34.10 -17.44 21.17
CA ILE A 11 -33.15 -18.37 20.56
C ILE A 11 -32.29 -17.73 19.47
N ASP A 12 -32.69 -16.54 18.98
CA ASP A 12 -31.94 -15.84 17.95
C ASP A 12 -30.54 -15.51 18.46
N ARG A 13 -29.54 -15.69 17.59
CA ARG A 13 -28.15 -15.43 17.93
C ARG A 13 -27.80 -13.98 17.67
N TYR A 14 -26.81 -13.47 18.39
CA TYR A 14 -26.22 -12.18 18.10
C TYR A 14 -24.71 -12.18 18.34
N VAL A 15 -24.06 -11.24 17.66
CA VAL A 15 -22.66 -10.88 17.84
C VAL A 15 -22.59 -9.38 18.07
N VAL A 16 -21.85 -8.97 19.09
CA VAL A 16 -21.48 -7.56 19.31
C VAL A 16 -20.19 -7.24 18.58
N ARG A 17 -20.18 -6.13 17.84
CA ARG A 17 -19.00 -5.52 17.23
C ARG A 17 -18.85 -4.10 17.73
N THR A 18 -17.63 -3.60 17.80
CA THR A 18 -17.38 -2.17 17.93
C THR A 18 -16.28 -1.73 16.98
N SER A 19 -16.41 -0.53 16.43
CA SER A 19 -15.37 0.11 15.61
C SER A 19 -14.37 0.89 16.45
N SER A 20 -14.64 1.15 17.74
CA SER A 20 -13.69 1.80 18.63
C SER A 20 -13.96 1.54 20.09
N PHE A 21 -12.89 1.50 20.89
CA PHE A 21 -13.02 1.40 22.34
C PHE A 21 -13.77 2.59 22.94
N ILE A 22 -14.63 2.28 23.91
CA ILE A 22 -15.37 3.24 24.71
C ILE A 22 -14.46 3.64 25.88
N ASN A 23 -13.98 4.87 25.85
CA ASN A 23 -13.05 5.38 26.84
C ASN A 23 -13.77 5.88 28.10
N GLY A 24 -13.01 6.17 29.17
CA GLY A 24 -13.58 6.68 30.42
C GLY A 24 -14.33 8.02 30.26
N VAL A 25 -14.00 8.81 29.24
CA VAL A 25 -14.74 10.04 28.89
C VAL A 25 -16.09 9.70 28.27
N ASP A 26 -16.13 8.76 27.33
CA ASP A 26 -17.35 8.30 26.66
C ASP A 26 -18.36 7.75 27.69
N ARG A 27 -17.87 7.00 28.68
CA ARG A 27 -18.71 6.51 29.79
C ARG A 27 -19.36 7.65 30.58
N LYS A 28 -18.63 8.75 30.81
CA LYS A 28 -19.18 9.95 31.47
C LYS A 28 -20.20 10.64 30.59
N ILE A 29 -19.96 10.72 29.28
CA ILE A 29 -20.89 11.31 28.32
C ILE A 29 -22.20 10.51 28.29
N ILE A 30 -22.11 9.19 28.14
CA ILE A 30 -23.30 8.31 28.11
C ILE A 30 -24.10 8.43 29.42
N THR A 31 -23.41 8.48 30.56
CA THR A 31 -24.06 8.59 31.88
C THR A 31 -24.66 9.97 32.15
N LEU A 32 -23.96 11.05 31.78
CA LEU A 32 -24.35 12.42 32.16
C LEU A 32 -25.24 13.11 31.11
N LEU A 33 -25.08 12.77 29.84
CA LEU A 33 -25.78 13.41 28.72
C LEU A 33 -26.84 12.48 28.11
N TYR A 34 -26.52 11.21 27.85
CA TYR A 34 -27.46 10.31 27.18
C TYR A 34 -28.46 9.65 28.14
N GLN A 35 -28.05 9.22 29.34
CA GLN A 35 -28.93 8.53 30.30
C GLN A 35 -30.20 9.32 30.65
N PRO A 36 -30.19 10.67 30.83
CA PRO A 36 -31.41 11.45 31.01
C PRO A 36 -32.40 11.38 29.84
N LEU A 37 -31.93 11.02 28.64
CA LEU A 37 -32.72 10.92 27.41
C LEU A 37 -33.25 9.51 27.18
N ILE A 38 -32.38 8.50 27.31
CA ILE A 38 -32.71 7.10 26.99
C ILE A 38 -33.25 6.31 28.19
N GLY A 39 -32.89 6.72 29.41
CA GLY A 39 -33.23 6.04 30.66
C GLY A 39 -32.16 5.06 31.15
N ALA A 40 -32.32 4.59 32.39
CA ALA A 40 -31.34 3.72 33.06
C ALA A 40 -31.23 2.32 32.43
N ILE A 41 -32.32 1.82 31.84
CA ILE A 41 -32.33 0.46 31.27
C ILE A 41 -31.58 0.43 29.94
N ALA A 42 -31.86 1.35 29.01
CA ALA A 42 -31.08 1.51 27.79
C ALA A 42 -29.59 1.77 28.07
N HIS A 43 -29.28 2.61 29.07
CA HIS A 43 -27.91 2.81 29.55
C HIS A 43 -27.27 1.48 29.98
N SER A 44 -27.96 0.69 30.81
CA SER A 44 -27.47 -0.62 31.26
C SER A 44 -27.32 -1.62 30.11
N LEU A 45 -28.23 -1.60 29.12
CA LEU A 45 -28.16 -2.45 27.94
C LEU A 45 -26.92 -2.15 27.09
N TYR A 46 -26.60 -0.86 26.89
CA TYR A 46 -25.39 -0.45 26.16
C TYR A 46 -24.13 -1.01 26.83
N PHE A 47 -24.02 -0.86 28.16
CA PHE A 47 -22.87 -1.38 28.92
C PHE A 47 -22.85 -2.90 29.04
N ALA A 48 -24.01 -3.56 29.04
CA ALA A 48 -24.08 -5.02 28.98
C ALA A 48 -23.52 -5.53 27.65
N LEU A 49 -23.91 -4.93 26.52
CA LEU A 49 -23.35 -5.25 25.20
C LEU A 49 -21.85 -4.94 25.13
N GLU A 50 -21.41 -3.81 25.70
CA GLU A 50 -19.97 -3.50 25.78
C GLU A 50 -19.20 -4.58 26.56
N SER A 51 -19.78 -5.11 27.64
CA SER A 51 -19.10 -6.11 28.47
C SER A 51 -18.99 -7.51 27.84
N GLU A 52 -19.76 -7.79 26.79
CA GLU A 52 -19.64 -9.00 25.97
C GLU A 52 -18.38 -8.95 25.07
N LEU A 53 -17.79 -7.76 24.87
CA LEU A 53 -16.51 -7.61 24.18
C LEU A 53 -15.37 -7.90 25.17
N GLU A 54 -14.55 -8.90 24.85
CA GLU A 54 -13.32 -9.15 25.61
C GLU A 54 -12.31 -8.01 25.43
N LYS A 55 -11.38 -7.87 26.39
CA LYS A 55 -10.30 -6.88 26.26
C LYS A 55 -9.50 -7.16 24.97
N ASP A 56 -9.20 -6.10 24.24
CA ASP A 56 -8.44 -6.13 22.98
C ASP A 56 -9.17 -6.82 21.80
N GLN A 57 -10.47 -7.13 21.94
CA GLN A 57 -11.31 -7.65 20.86
C GLN A 57 -12.34 -6.62 20.39
N TYR A 58 -12.58 -6.59 19.08
CA TYR A 58 -13.57 -5.74 18.43
C TYR A 58 -14.83 -6.48 18.01
N LEU A 59 -14.83 -7.79 18.20
CA LEU A 59 -15.92 -8.71 17.89
C LEU A 59 -16.04 -9.71 19.04
N SER A 60 -17.25 -9.88 19.54
CA SER A 60 -17.57 -10.90 20.56
C SER A 60 -17.85 -12.26 19.92
N ASN A 61 -17.91 -13.30 20.76
CA ASN A 61 -18.38 -14.61 20.33
C ASN A 61 -19.90 -14.61 20.07
N GLU A 62 -20.37 -15.56 19.25
CA GLU A 62 -21.81 -15.75 19.04
C GLU A 62 -22.49 -16.16 20.36
N THR A 63 -23.50 -15.38 20.76
CA THR A 63 -24.32 -15.67 21.94
C THR A 63 -25.81 -15.60 21.58
N THR A 64 -26.69 -15.97 22.53
CA THR A 64 -28.15 -15.93 22.32
C THR A 64 -28.79 -14.83 23.15
N HIS A 65 -29.92 -14.32 22.70
CA HIS A 65 -30.68 -13.30 23.44
C HIS A 65 -31.13 -13.78 24.83
N LYS A 66 -31.28 -15.09 25.04
CA LYS A 66 -31.54 -15.67 26.36
C LYS A 66 -30.43 -15.37 27.37
N THR A 67 -29.16 -15.33 26.94
CA THR A 67 -28.02 -14.96 27.79
C THR A 67 -28.15 -13.50 28.23
N LEU A 68 -28.42 -12.59 27.29
CA LEU A 68 -28.64 -11.17 27.55
C LEU A 68 -29.82 -10.92 28.51
N MET A 69 -30.94 -11.65 28.32
CA MET A 69 -32.08 -11.62 29.24
C MET A 69 -31.69 -12.04 30.66
N THR A 70 -30.89 -13.09 30.79
CA THR A 70 -30.42 -13.60 32.08
C THR A 70 -29.48 -12.62 32.76
N MET A 71 -28.57 -12.01 31.99
CA MET A 71 -27.63 -11.01 32.48
C MET A 71 -28.32 -9.76 33.00
N MET A 72 -29.28 -9.22 32.23
CA MET A 72 -30.00 -8.00 32.61
C MET A 72 -31.13 -8.25 33.61
N GLY A 73 -31.56 -9.51 33.79
CA GLY A 73 -32.75 -9.84 34.57
C GLY A 73 -34.04 -9.26 33.99
N LEU A 74 -34.11 -9.10 32.66
CA LEU A 74 -35.23 -8.45 31.97
C LEU A 74 -35.85 -9.36 30.91
N PRO A 75 -37.18 -9.24 30.69
CA PRO A 75 -37.84 -9.94 29.60
C PRO A 75 -37.47 -9.34 28.22
N LEU A 76 -37.60 -10.14 27.16
CA LEU A 76 -37.12 -9.79 25.82
C LEU A 76 -37.86 -8.60 25.20
N ASP A 77 -39.14 -8.42 25.53
CA ASP A 77 -39.96 -7.29 25.12
C ASP A 77 -39.35 -5.96 25.60
N LYS A 78 -38.92 -5.90 26.87
CA LYS A 78 -38.28 -4.71 27.45
C LYS A 78 -36.92 -4.46 26.83
N ILE A 79 -36.12 -5.50 26.65
CA ILE A 79 -34.83 -5.37 25.97
C ILE A 79 -35.02 -4.82 24.55
N TYR A 80 -36.02 -5.32 23.81
CA TYR A 80 -36.31 -4.86 22.45
C TYR A 80 -36.77 -3.38 22.41
N GLU A 81 -37.59 -2.94 23.36
CA GLU A 81 -37.98 -1.53 23.48
C GLU A 81 -36.79 -0.61 23.77
N GLU A 82 -35.90 -1.02 24.68
CA GLU A 82 -34.73 -0.22 25.06
C GLU A 82 -33.65 -0.25 23.96
N ARG A 83 -33.51 -1.37 23.23
CA ARG A 83 -32.65 -1.48 22.05
C ARG A 83 -33.05 -0.44 20.99
N LYS A 84 -34.35 -0.27 20.73
CA LYS A 84 -34.85 0.76 19.80
C LYS A 84 -34.49 2.18 20.21
N LYS A 85 -34.36 2.46 21.52
CA LYS A 85 -33.90 3.78 21.98
C LYS A 85 -32.43 3.99 21.68
N LEU A 86 -31.61 2.95 21.87
CA LEU A 86 -30.18 2.99 21.50
C LEU A 86 -30.00 3.15 19.98
N GLU A 87 -30.81 2.46 19.18
CA GLU A 87 -30.87 2.64 17.72
C GLU A 87 -31.27 4.07 17.36
N GLY A 88 -32.35 4.59 17.94
CA GLY A 88 -32.91 5.90 17.61
C GLY A 88 -32.03 7.09 18.01
N ILE A 89 -31.18 6.94 19.04
CA ILE A 89 -30.25 7.98 19.48
C ILE A 89 -28.86 7.84 18.83
N GLY A 90 -28.64 6.79 18.02
CA GLY A 90 -27.39 6.55 17.30
C GLY A 90 -26.28 5.88 18.10
N LEU A 91 -26.58 5.21 19.22
CA LEU A 91 -25.60 4.47 20.02
C LEU A 91 -25.44 3.00 19.61
N LEU A 92 -26.35 2.48 18.78
CA LEU A 92 -26.33 1.09 18.35
C LEU A 92 -26.84 0.96 16.91
N ASN A 93 -26.04 0.35 16.03
CA ASN A 93 -26.52 -0.11 14.73
C ASN A 93 -26.85 -1.60 14.82
N VAL A 94 -27.97 -2.00 14.21
CA VAL A 94 -28.44 -3.38 14.22
C VAL A 94 -28.58 -3.90 12.80
N TYR A 95 -27.86 -4.97 12.49
CA TYR A 95 -27.97 -5.69 11.23
C TYR A 95 -28.54 -7.09 11.47
N LYS A 96 -29.27 -7.61 10.49
CA LYS A 96 -29.90 -8.94 10.54
C LYS A 96 -29.47 -9.75 9.33
N GLN A 97 -28.95 -10.94 9.58
CA GLN A 97 -28.61 -11.93 8.56
C GLN A 97 -29.52 -13.15 8.72
N LYS A 98 -30.04 -13.67 7.60
CA LYS A 98 -30.79 -14.93 7.55
C LYS A 98 -29.98 -15.95 6.76
N GLN A 99 -29.50 -17.01 7.41
CA GLN A 99 -28.82 -18.14 6.75
C GLN A 99 -29.51 -19.45 7.15
N ASN A 100 -29.88 -20.29 6.17
CA ASN A 100 -30.43 -21.63 6.41
C ASN A 100 -31.54 -21.69 7.48
N ASP A 101 -32.43 -20.70 7.49
CA ASP A 101 -33.51 -20.51 8.46
C ASP A 101 -33.11 -20.12 9.90
N GLU A 102 -31.81 -19.97 10.18
CA GLU A 102 -31.31 -19.33 11.40
C GLU A 102 -31.18 -17.80 11.20
N ILE A 103 -31.57 -17.05 12.24
CA ILE A 103 -31.44 -15.59 12.28
C ILE A 103 -30.25 -15.23 13.17
N ASN A 104 -29.32 -14.46 12.62
CA ASN A 104 -28.19 -13.91 13.35
C ASN A 104 -28.24 -12.37 13.32
N TYR A 105 -28.00 -11.74 14.47
CA TYR A 105 -27.95 -10.30 14.61
C TYR A 105 -26.52 -9.81 14.79
N LEU A 106 -26.17 -8.71 14.14
CA LEU A 106 -24.93 -7.98 14.41
C LEU A 106 -25.29 -6.67 15.12
N TYR A 107 -24.82 -6.54 16.35
CA TYR A 107 -24.97 -5.35 17.19
C TYR A 107 -23.68 -4.56 17.16
N GLU A 108 -23.66 -3.49 16.38
CA GLU A 108 -22.50 -2.63 16.23
C GLU A 108 -22.63 -1.42 17.15
N LEU A 109 -21.86 -1.43 18.24
CA LEU A 109 -21.81 -0.36 19.23
C LEU A 109 -21.11 0.87 18.66
N GLN A 110 -21.80 2.01 18.73
CA GLN A 110 -21.29 3.31 18.32
C GLN A 110 -20.83 4.11 19.53
N LYS A 111 -19.81 4.93 19.34
CA LYS A 111 -19.37 5.91 20.34
C LYS A 111 -20.43 7.00 20.52
N PRO A 112 -20.55 7.58 21.72
CA PRO A 112 -21.33 8.79 21.89
C PRO A 112 -20.68 9.95 21.12
N PHE A 113 -21.47 10.97 20.80
CA PHE A 113 -20.91 12.20 20.27
C PHE A 113 -19.94 12.85 21.26
N SER A 114 -18.96 13.58 20.71
CA SER A 114 -18.10 14.44 21.51
C SER A 114 -18.98 15.45 22.26
N PRO A 115 -18.57 15.95 23.44
CA PRO A 115 -19.37 16.92 24.17
C PRO A 115 -19.66 18.17 23.32
N GLN A 116 -18.71 18.58 22.47
CA GLN A 116 -18.90 19.70 21.57
C GLN A 116 -19.98 19.42 20.54
N ASP A 117 -19.95 18.27 19.87
CA ASP A 117 -20.94 17.91 18.85
C ASP A 117 -22.32 17.70 19.48
N PHE A 118 -22.38 17.08 20.67
CA PHE A 118 -23.63 16.90 21.41
C PHE A 118 -24.31 18.23 21.76
N PHE A 119 -23.56 19.22 22.25
CA PHE A 119 -24.12 20.53 22.60
C PHE A 119 -24.36 21.44 21.39
N LYS A 120 -23.69 21.18 20.27
CA LYS A 120 -23.91 21.89 18.99
C LYS A 120 -25.11 21.32 18.24
N ASP A 121 -25.46 20.06 18.44
CA ASP A 121 -26.63 19.43 17.83
C ASP A 121 -27.93 20.07 18.35
N ASP A 122 -28.74 20.57 17.42
CA ASP A 122 -29.97 21.31 17.72
C ASP A 122 -31.08 20.44 18.34
N VAL A 123 -31.01 19.11 18.19
CA VAL A 123 -32.03 18.19 18.69
C VAL A 123 -31.67 17.67 20.07
N LEU A 124 -30.49 17.09 20.23
CA LEU A 124 -30.03 16.47 21.48
C LEU A 124 -29.84 17.50 22.59
N SER A 125 -29.29 18.68 22.27
CA SER A 125 -29.08 19.75 23.25
C SER A 125 -30.41 20.28 23.81
N VAL A 126 -31.39 20.53 22.94
CA VAL A 126 -32.75 20.97 23.31
C VAL A 126 -33.49 19.88 24.07
N TYR A 127 -33.37 18.63 23.62
CA TYR A 127 -34.02 17.49 24.28
C TYR A 127 -33.46 17.28 25.70
N LEU A 128 -32.14 17.39 25.88
CA LEU A 128 -31.50 17.34 27.19
C LEU A 128 -31.97 18.50 28.06
N TYR A 129 -31.95 19.74 27.54
CA TYR A 129 -32.41 20.93 28.25
C TYR A 129 -33.84 20.76 28.78
N ASN A 130 -34.75 20.23 27.95
CA ASN A 130 -36.14 19.97 28.34
C ASN A 130 -36.27 18.87 29.40
N ARG A 131 -35.36 17.89 29.44
CA ARG A 131 -35.39 16.79 30.41
C ARG A 131 -34.79 17.13 31.76
N VAL A 132 -33.65 17.81 31.79
CA VAL A 132 -32.92 18.10 33.04
C VAL A 132 -33.20 19.51 33.58
N GLY A 133 -33.77 20.39 32.75
CA GLY A 133 -34.04 21.78 33.09
C GLY A 133 -32.81 22.69 33.03
N LYS A 134 -33.05 24.01 32.98
CA LYS A 134 -32.03 25.03 32.75
C LYS A 134 -30.82 24.94 33.67
N TYR A 135 -31.04 24.84 34.98
CA TYR A 135 -29.95 24.86 35.96
C TYR A 135 -29.02 23.66 35.81
N ARG A 136 -29.59 22.45 35.69
CA ARG A 136 -28.80 21.22 35.53
C ARG A 136 -28.12 21.16 34.17
N TYR A 137 -28.79 21.65 33.12
CA TYR A 137 -28.19 21.75 31.78
C TYR A 137 -26.94 22.63 31.77
N LEU A 138 -26.99 23.80 32.41
CA LEU A 138 -25.82 24.68 32.53
C LEU A 138 -24.68 24.00 33.29
N GLN A 139 -24.96 23.33 34.42
CA GLN A 139 -23.94 22.56 35.14
C GLN A 139 -23.29 21.47 34.30
N LEU A 140 -24.10 20.74 33.50
CA LEU A 140 -23.58 19.70 32.60
C LEU A 140 -22.70 20.32 31.52
N ARG A 141 -23.16 21.41 30.89
CA ARG A 141 -22.39 22.13 29.88
C ARG A 141 -21.06 22.63 30.45
N ASP A 142 -21.08 23.28 31.61
CA ASP A 142 -19.89 23.84 32.25
C ASP A 142 -18.89 22.76 32.67
N ARG A 143 -19.35 21.53 32.95
CA ARG A 143 -18.49 20.37 33.24
C ARG A 143 -17.69 19.88 32.02
N PHE A 144 -18.22 20.10 30.82
CA PHE A 144 -17.60 19.67 29.57
C PHE A 144 -16.99 20.83 28.77
N THR A 145 -17.01 22.06 29.29
CA THR A 145 -16.30 23.20 28.71
C THR A 145 -15.00 23.47 29.46
N ILE A 146 -14.00 23.95 28.72
CA ILE A 146 -12.74 24.43 29.28
C ILE A 146 -12.65 25.92 28.96
N ASN A 147 -12.20 26.71 29.92
CA ASN A 147 -11.99 28.13 29.71
C ASN A 147 -10.94 28.35 28.62
N LYS A 148 -11.29 29.18 27.63
CA LYS A 148 -10.33 29.58 26.61
C LYS A 148 -9.24 30.42 27.28
N VAL A 149 -8.02 29.92 27.28
CA VAL A 149 -6.85 30.69 27.74
C VAL A 149 -6.56 31.77 26.72
N ASN A 150 -6.48 33.04 27.15
CA ASN A 150 -6.01 34.10 26.26
C ASN A 150 -4.53 33.88 26.00
N LYS A 151 -4.18 33.48 24.78
CA LYS A 151 -2.79 33.24 24.37
C LYS A 151 -2.04 34.53 24.01
N GLU A 152 -2.70 35.69 24.00
CA GLU A 152 -2.08 36.98 23.66
C GLU A 152 -0.98 37.39 24.65
N GLU A 153 -1.09 36.98 25.91
CA GLU A 153 -0.08 37.22 26.95
C GLU A 153 1.04 36.17 26.97
N TYR A 154 0.93 35.12 26.14
CA TYR A 154 1.85 33.99 26.13
C TYR A 154 2.66 33.97 24.83
N GLN A 155 3.98 33.89 24.97
CA GLN A 155 4.85 33.60 23.83
C GLN A 155 4.90 32.09 23.61
N ASP A 156 4.62 31.64 22.38
CA ASP A 156 4.82 30.24 22.01
C ASP A 156 6.32 29.93 21.91
N VAL A 157 6.80 29.06 22.80
CA VAL A 157 8.18 28.57 22.85
C VAL A 157 8.26 27.09 22.53
N THR A 158 7.21 26.53 21.92
CA THR A 158 7.17 25.12 21.51
C THR A 158 8.21 24.89 20.41
N MET A 159 9.25 24.14 20.73
CA MET A 159 10.26 23.73 19.75
C MET A 159 9.65 22.75 18.74
N SER A 160 9.99 22.92 17.46
CA SER A 160 9.60 21.96 16.42
C SER A 160 10.30 20.61 16.66
N PHE A 161 9.73 19.53 16.14
CA PHE A 161 10.36 18.21 16.19
C PHE A 161 11.77 18.27 15.58
N SER A 162 11.94 19.02 14.49
CA SER A 162 13.22 19.24 13.81
C SER A 162 14.25 19.98 14.68
N ASP A 163 13.80 20.84 15.59
CA ASP A 163 14.67 21.65 16.46
C ASP A 163 15.24 20.83 17.62
N VAL A 164 14.48 19.84 18.11
CA VAL A 164 14.87 18.99 19.26
C VAL A 164 15.48 17.66 18.82
N PHE A 165 14.96 17.08 17.74
CA PHE A 165 15.37 15.78 17.23
C PHE A 165 16.13 15.96 15.92
N THR A 166 17.43 16.20 16.04
CA THR A 166 18.38 16.29 14.91
C THR A 166 18.71 14.93 14.29
N SER A 167 18.09 13.85 14.76
CA SER A 167 18.48 12.49 14.43
C SER A 167 17.26 11.60 14.32
N LEU A 168 16.59 11.72 13.18
CA LEU A 168 16.30 10.50 12.44
C LEU A 168 17.32 10.48 11.31
N HIS A 169 18.43 9.76 11.50
CA HIS A 169 19.34 9.50 10.40
C HIS A 169 18.51 8.81 9.30
N HIS A 170 18.75 9.12 8.02
CA HIS A 170 17.94 8.59 6.91
C HIS A 170 17.86 7.04 6.90
N SER A 171 18.79 6.37 7.59
CA SER A 171 18.79 4.92 7.83
C SER A 171 17.70 4.41 8.80
N GLU A 172 17.21 5.22 9.75
CA GLU A 172 16.16 4.84 10.72
C GLU A 172 14.76 4.95 10.11
N ILE A 173 14.53 5.96 9.26
CA ILE A 173 13.26 6.16 8.53
C ILE A 173 13.13 5.17 7.36
N SER A 174 14.19 5.00 6.55
CA SER A 174 14.15 4.19 5.33
C SER A 174 14.00 2.70 5.61
N SER A 175 14.49 2.25 6.75
CA SER A 175 14.55 0.83 7.08
C SER A 175 13.25 0.33 7.68
N GLN A 176 12.40 1.21 8.21
CA GLN A 176 11.06 0.88 8.66
C GLN A 176 9.99 1.16 7.60
N GLN A 177 10.19 2.06 6.62
CA GLN A 177 9.16 2.34 5.60
C GLN A 177 8.80 1.15 4.70
N GLY A 178 9.72 0.21 4.42
CA GLY A 178 9.39 -0.99 3.61
C GLY A 178 8.45 -1.97 4.32
N GLU A 179 8.62 -2.16 5.63
CA GLU A 179 7.75 -3.02 6.47
C GLU A 179 6.51 -2.25 6.96
N ILE A 180 6.63 -0.95 7.23
CA ILE A 180 5.53 -0.10 7.70
C ILE A 180 4.56 0.23 6.57
N SER A 181 5.01 0.44 5.33
CA SER A 181 4.10 0.72 4.21
C SER A 181 3.28 -0.50 3.79
N THR A 182 3.79 -1.72 4.00
CA THR A 182 3.04 -2.97 3.78
C THR A 182 2.12 -3.32 4.95
N SER A 183 2.42 -2.88 6.18
CA SER A 183 1.50 -2.97 7.31
C SER A 183 0.45 -1.84 7.37
N LEU A 184 0.61 -0.76 6.61
CA LEU A 184 -0.31 0.38 6.53
C LEU A 184 -1.27 0.32 5.33
N THR A 185 -1.09 -0.62 4.39
CA THR A 185 -2.13 -0.94 3.41
C THR A 185 -3.21 -1.75 4.10
N ILE A 186 -4.19 -1.02 4.64
CA ILE A 186 -5.44 -1.59 5.12
C ILE A 186 -6.10 -2.31 3.94
N ASP A 187 -6.22 -3.62 4.05
CA ASP A 187 -7.02 -4.42 3.13
C ASP A 187 -8.44 -3.83 3.12
N HIS A 188 -9.02 -3.58 1.95
CA HIS A 188 -10.30 -2.85 1.78
C HIS A 188 -11.53 -3.58 2.37
N GLN A 189 -11.32 -4.58 3.24
CA GLN A 189 -12.32 -5.35 3.96
C GLN A 189 -12.15 -5.35 5.49
N GLN A 190 -11.25 -4.53 6.06
CA GLN A 190 -11.06 -4.40 7.51
C GLN A 190 -11.03 -2.93 7.95
N ASP A 191 -11.86 -2.57 8.93
CA ASP A 191 -11.85 -1.23 9.54
C ASP A 191 -10.77 -1.18 10.63
N ILE A 192 -9.89 -0.17 10.56
CA ILE A 192 -9.05 0.21 11.70
C ILE A 192 -9.90 0.92 12.72
N VAL A 193 -9.65 0.59 13.98
CA VAL A 193 -10.21 1.31 15.12
C VAL A 193 -9.62 2.71 15.21
N ASN A 194 -10.38 3.65 14.65
CA ASN A 194 -10.08 5.07 14.73
C ASN A 194 -10.53 5.61 16.09
N ASN A 195 -9.56 5.76 16.99
CA ASN A 195 -9.66 6.77 18.05
C ASN A 195 -9.31 8.11 17.40
N ASP A 196 -10.32 8.84 16.93
CA ASP A 196 -10.34 10.30 16.74
C ASP A 196 -8.96 10.94 16.52
N ALA A 197 -8.31 10.58 15.41
CA ALA A 197 -7.11 11.25 14.92
C ALA A 197 -7.52 12.55 14.22
N SER A 198 -8.12 13.48 14.96
CA SER A 198 -8.17 14.88 14.53
C SER A 198 -7.02 15.62 15.20
N ASN A 199 -6.02 15.98 14.38
CA ASN A 199 -4.98 16.99 14.62
C ASN A 199 -3.62 16.59 15.23
N SER A 200 -3.13 15.37 15.04
CA SER A 200 -1.67 15.13 15.07
C SER A 200 -1.17 14.69 13.70
N SER A 201 -1.42 15.49 12.67
CA SER A 201 -0.61 15.39 11.46
C SER A 201 0.79 15.86 11.83
N TYR A 202 1.77 14.97 11.69
CA TYR A 202 3.17 15.34 11.82
C TYR A 202 3.47 16.40 10.76
N LYS A 203 3.67 17.66 11.17
CA LYS A 203 4.12 18.79 10.33
C LYS A 203 5.57 18.65 9.85
N ILE A 204 6.05 17.43 9.68
CA ILE A 204 7.45 17.12 9.35
C ILE A 204 7.79 17.49 7.89
N LEU A 205 6.77 17.70 7.04
CA LEU A 205 6.97 17.85 5.60
C LEU A 205 6.64 19.25 5.06
N GLU A 206 5.79 20.05 5.74
CA GLU A 206 5.41 21.38 5.22
C GLU A 206 6.53 22.42 5.32
N GLU A 207 7.48 22.29 6.27
CA GLU A 207 8.53 23.30 6.49
C GLU A 207 9.68 23.25 5.47
N ALA A 208 9.83 22.15 4.72
CA ALA A 208 10.90 22.03 3.73
C ALA A 208 10.58 22.71 2.38
N PHE A 209 9.31 23.07 2.14
CA PHE A 209 8.85 23.58 0.85
C PHE A 209 8.16 24.94 0.99
N ASP A 210 8.75 25.98 0.41
CA ASP A 210 8.23 27.35 0.53
C ASP A 210 7.00 27.58 -0.35
N PHE A 211 5.82 27.33 0.21
CA PHE A 211 4.54 27.59 -0.43
C PHE A 211 4.27 29.07 -0.66
N SER A 212 4.87 29.98 0.11
CA SER A 212 4.69 31.42 -0.08
C SER A 212 5.33 31.86 -1.40
N LEU A 213 6.52 31.32 -1.69
CA LEU A 213 7.23 31.54 -2.95
C LEU A 213 6.51 30.85 -4.12
N LEU A 214 5.99 29.63 -3.93
CA LEU A 214 5.15 28.98 -4.95
C LEU A 214 3.94 29.83 -5.32
N ILE A 215 3.19 30.33 -4.33
CA ILE A 215 1.99 31.13 -4.56
C ILE A 215 2.34 32.46 -5.25
N ALA A 216 3.47 33.08 -4.91
CA ALA A 216 3.95 34.30 -5.56
C ALA A 216 4.26 34.10 -7.06
N HIS A 217 4.61 32.87 -7.47
CA HIS A 217 4.88 32.52 -8.86
C HIS A 217 3.72 31.84 -9.59
N LEU A 218 2.57 31.65 -8.92
CA LEU A 218 1.34 31.26 -9.61
C LEU A 218 0.76 32.45 -10.36
N SER A 219 0.15 32.18 -11.52
CA SER A 219 -0.56 33.21 -12.28
C SER A 219 -1.70 33.80 -11.44
N ASN A 220 -1.91 35.13 -11.53
CA ASN A 220 -3.01 35.84 -10.86
C ASN A 220 -4.41 35.34 -11.27
N MET A 221 -4.50 34.55 -12.36
CA MET A 221 -5.74 33.92 -12.81
C MET A 221 -6.08 32.64 -12.04
N ILE A 222 -5.13 32.08 -11.29
CA ILE A 222 -5.31 30.85 -10.51
C ILE A 222 -5.63 31.25 -9.07
N ASN A 223 -6.72 30.74 -8.52
CA ASN A 223 -7.05 30.95 -7.12
C ASN A 223 -6.29 29.92 -6.24
N PRO A 224 -5.27 30.32 -5.47
CA PRO A 224 -4.46 29.39 -4.69
C PRO A 224 -5.26 28.66 -3.61
N LYS A 225 -6.38 29.23 -3.14
CA LYS A 225 -7.21 28.62 -2.09
C LYS A 225 -8.08 27.47 -2.59
N THR A 226 -8.51 27.49 -3.84
CA THR A 226 -9.28 26.40 -4.45
C THR A 226 -8.36 25.32 -5.02
N LEU A 227 -7.19 25.74 -5.51
CA LEU A 227 -6.17 24.86 -6.08
C LEU A 227 -5.43 24.02 -5.01
N LEU A 228 -4.93 24.67 -3.94
CA LEU A 228 -4.08 24.06 -2.93
C LEU A 228 -4.89 23.45 -1.79
N THR A 229 -5.65 22.40 -2.10
CA THR A 229 -6.25 21.53 -1.07
C THR A 229 -5.15 20.85 -0.26
N GLU A 230 -5.46 20.43 0.98
CA GLU A 230 -4.51 19.76 1.88
C GLU A 230 -3.85 18.54 1.23
N LYS A 231 -4.64 17.73 0.50
CA LYS A 231 -4.14 16.60 -0.28
C LYS A 231 -3.15 17.00 -1.37
N VAL A 232 -3.39 18.11 -2.07
CA VAL A 232 -2.51 18.61 -3.14
C VAL A 232 -1.22 19.20 -2.55
N LYS A 233 -1.29 19.86 -1.40
CA LYS A 233 -0.08 20.34 -0.70
C LYS A 233 0.84 19.19 -0.29
N GLU A 234 0.27 18.12 0.26
CA GLU A 234 1.04 16.93 0.62
C GLU A 234 1.72 16.29 -0.60
N THR A 235 1.04 16.20 -1.74
CA THR A 235 1.61 15.60 -2.95
C THR A 235 2.69 16.49 -3.55
N ILE A 236 2.50 17.81 -3.59
CA ILE A 236 3.51 18.78 -4.01
C ILE A 236 4.79 18.62 -3.20
N VAL A 237 4.68 18.56 -1.88
CA VAL A 237 5.84 18.42 -0.98
C VAL A 237 6.59 17.12 -1.25
N ARG A 238 5.87 16.00 -1.40
CA ARG A 238 6.50 14.70 -1.72
C ARG A 238 7.20 14.73 -3.08
N LEU A 239 6.58 15.33 -4.09
CA LEU A 239 7.17 15.44 -5.43
C LEU A 239 8.37 16.39 -5.46
N ALA A 240 8.26 17.54 -4.80
CA ALA A 240 9.36 18.50 -4.64
C ALA A 240 10.55 17.86 -3.93
N PHE A 241 10.31 17.04 -2.91
CA PHE A 241 11.36 16.30 -2.22
C PHE A 241 12.02 15.24 -3.11
N VAL A 242 11.23 14.43 -3.83
CA VAL A 242 11.73 13.32 -4.66
C VAL A 242 12.53 13.83 -5.86
N TYR A 243 12.04 14.88 -6.52
CA TYR A 243 12.61 15.42 -7.75
C TYR A 243 13.45 16.69 -7.55
N ARG A 244 13.64 17.13 -6.30
CA ARG A 244 14.33 18.39 -5.93
C ARG A 244 13.84 19.58 -6.75
N ILE A 245 12.52 19.77 -6.78
CA ILE A 245 11.89 20.83 -7.55
C ILE A 245 11.77 22.06 -6.69
N ASP A 246 12.36 23.17 -7.15
CA ASP A 246 12.23 24.46 -6.48
C ASP A 246 10.79 24.98 -6.57
N PRO A 247 10.33 25.82 -5.61
CA PRO A 247 8.94 26.29 -5.62
C PRO A 247 8.55 27.07 -6.88
N TYR A 248 9.53 27.73 -7.54
CA TYR A 248 9.34 28.38 -8.84
C TYR A 248 9.10 27.39 -9.99
N GLU A 249 9.88 26.31 -10.06
CA GLU A 249 9.73 25.31 -11.12
C GLU A 249 8.46 24.49 -10.92
N MET A 250 8.12 24.20 -9.66
CA MET A 250 6.86 23.56 -9.31
C MET A 250 5.65 24.40 -9.72
N SER A 251 5.72 25.75 -9.64
CA SER A 251 4.61 26.60 -10.06
C SER A 251 4.34 26.51 -11.56
N LYS A 252 5.38 26.38 -12.40
CA LYS A 252 5.24 26.15 -13.85
C LYS A 252 4.61 24.79 -14.14
N VAL A 253 5.07 23.74 -13.47
CA VAL A 253 4.53 22.39 -13.67
C VAL A 253 3.05 22.30 -13.26
N ILE A 254 2.67 22.99 -12.18
CA ILE A 254 1.27 23.10 -11.77
C ILE A 254 0.45 23.86 -12.83
N GLN A 255 0.98 24.98 -13.37
CA GLN A 255 0.32 25.72 -14.45
C GLN A 255 0.12 24.87 -15.71
N ASP A 256 1.12 24.05 -16.08
CA ASP A 256 1.05 23.13 -17.22
C ASP A 256 0.10 21.96 -17.02
N SER A 257 -0.29 21.68 -15.76
CA SER A 257 -1.24 20.62 -15.41
C SER A 257 -2.71 21.06 -15.49
N LEU A 258 -2.97 22.37 -15.55
CA LEU A 258 -4.31 22.96 -15.60
C LEU A 258 -4.85 22.99 -17.04
N LEU A 259 -5.27 21.83 -17.54
CA LEU A 259 -6.00 21.68 -18.80
C LEU A 259 -7.51 21.82 -18.55
N HIS A 260 -8.05 23.01 -18.27
CA HIS A 260 -9.49 23.35 -18.41
C HIS A 260 -10.35 23.50 -17.14
N ASP A 261 -9.90 23.08 -15.94
CA ASP A 261 -10.60 23.36 -14.67
C ASP A 261 -9.63 23.91 -13.61
N ASP A 262 -10.14 24.68 -12.63
CA ASP A 262 -9.40 25.23 -11.48
C ASP A 262 -8.97 24.14 -10.46
N THR A 263 -9.10 22.86 -10.81
CA THR A 263 -8.79 21.71 -9.95
C THR A 263 -7.57 20.95 -10.46
N VAL A 264 -6.61 20.68 -9.57
CA VAL A 264 -5.43 19.87 -9.87
C VAL A 264 -5.77 18.39 -9.72
N ASP A 265 -5.69 17.64 -10.82
CA ASP A 265 -5.63 16.19 -10.75
C ASP A 265 -4.22 15.75 -10.33
N ILE A 266 -4.15 14.95 -9.27
CA ILE A 266 -2.91 14.45 -8.68
C ILE A 266 -2.13 13.58 -9.67
N ASP A 267 -2.82 12.79 -10.49
CA ASP A 267 -2.16 11.88 -11.43
C ASP A 267 -1.59 12.63 -12.63
N VAL A 268 -2.31 13.64 -13.13
CA VAL A 268 -1.82 14.56 -14.17
C VAL A 268 -0.61 15.36 -13.65
N LEU A 269 -0.66 15.87 -12.42
CA LEU A 269 0.47 16.57 -11.81
C LEU A 269 1.72 15.68 -11.72
N ARG A 270 1.57 14.42 -11.31
CA ARG A 270 2.68 13.45 -11.28
C ARG A 270 3.29 13.22 -12.65
N GLU A 271 2.45 13.07 -13.68
CA GLU A 271 2.93 12.88 -15.05
C GLU A 271 3.68 14.11 -15.57
N LYS A 272 3.14 15.31 -15.31
CA LYS A 272 3.77 16.59 -15.68
C LYS A 272 5.09 16.82 -14.96
N VAL A 273 5.17 16.51 -13.66
CA VAL A 273 6.42 16.54 -12.89
C VAL A 273 7.46 15.58 -13.49
N LYS A 274 7.07 14.35 -13.82
CA LYS A 274 7.96 13.37 -14.48
C LYS A 274 8.46 13.89 -15.84
N ASN A 275 7.58 14.53 -16.62
CA ASN A 275 7.92 15.05 -17.93
C ASN A 275 8.81 16.31 -17.85
N TRP A 276 8.53 17.22 -16.92
CA TRP A 276 9.39 18.38 -16.61
C TRP A 276 10.78 17.92 -16.20
N TYR A 277 10.89 16.94 -15.30
CA TYR A 277 12.17 16.40 -14.87
C TYR A 277 12.99 15.82 -16.03
N LYS A 278 12.34 15.04 -16.90
CA LYS A 278 12.96 14.48 -18.11
C LYS A 278 13.45 15.55 -19.09
N PHE A 279 12.78 16.70 -19.14
CA PHE A 279 13.08 17.81 -20.05
C PHE A 279 14.19 18.71 -19.51
N THR A 280 14.16 19.05 -18.22
CA THR A 280 15.09 20.00 -17.59
C THR A 280 16.47 19.39 -17.34
N TYR A 281 16.54 18.10 -17.00
CA TYR A 281 17.79 17.45 -16.57
C TYR A 281 18.34 16.44 -17.58
N GLU A 282 18.03 16.58 -18.89
CA GLU A 282 18.51 15.73 -20.00
C GLU A 282 18.94 14.30 -19.60
N SER A 283 17.97 13.51 -19.12
CA SER A 283 18.14 12.11 -18.72
C SER A 283 18.96 11.83 -17.44
N GLU A 284 19.40 12.79 -16.63
CA GLU A 284 19.94 12.46 -15.30
C GLU A 284 18.84 11.83 -14.44
N PRO A 285 19.06 10.64 -13.87
CA PRO A 285 18.04 9.94 -13.10
C PRO A 285 17.80 10.66 -11.76
N PRO A 286 16.58 10.56 -11.20
CA PRO A 286 16.30 11.09 -9.87
C PRO A 286 17.31 10.54 -8.86
N ALA A 287 17.61 11.32 -7.81
CA ALA A 287 18.69 11.09 -6.82
C ALA A 287 18.65 9.74 -6.05
N LEU A 288 17.76 8.82 -6.42
CA LEU A 288 17.66 7.45 -5.94
C LEU A 288 18.91 6.62 -6.24
N GLY A 289 19.63 6.89 -7.34
CA GLY A 289 20.88 6.20 -7.69
C GLY A 289 22.06 6.49 -6.76
N LEU A 290 21.96 7.51 -5.90
CA LEU A 290 22.97 7.90 -4.91
C LEU A 290 22.69 7.35 -3.51
N ARG A 291 21.66 6.51 -3.34
CA ARG A 291 21.34 5.91 -2.03
C ARG A 291 22.28 4.74 -1.74
N THR A 292 22.72 4.61 -0.49
CA THR A 292 23.56 3.50 0.00
C THR A 292 22.70 2.37 0.56
N HIS A 293 23.28 1.19 0.81
CA HIS A 293 22.52 0.04 1.31
C HIS A 293 21.92 0.35 2.70
N PRO A 294 20.65 0.01 2.99
CA PRO A 294 20.04 0.33 4.29
C PRO A 294 20.74 -0.40 5.44
N GLU A 295 20.97 0.29 6.56
CA GLU A 295 21.71 -0.26 7.71
C GLU A 295 21.11 -1.55 8.28
N LYS A 296 19.78 -1.72 8.25
CA LYS A 296 19.11 -2.95 8.73
C LYS A 296 19.55 -4.22 7.98
N TYR A 297 19.95 -4.09 6.72
CA TYR A 297 20.37 -5.21 5.88
C TYR A 297 21.89 -5.31 5.75
N ARG A 298 22.63 -4.42 6.44
CA ARG A 298 24.09 -4.47 6.51
C ARG A 298 24.53 -5.57 7.46
N THR A 299 25.34 -6.47 6.95
CA THR A 299 25.86 -7.63 7.68
C THR A 299 27.15 -7.31 8.44
N MET A 300 27.84 -6.23 8.04
CA MET A 300 29.13 -5.81 8.59
C MET A 300 29.07 -4.55 9.47
N SER A 301 27.86 -4.07 9.82
CA SER A 301 27.70 -2.91 10.71
C SER A 301 28.35 -3.17 12.09
N GLY A 302 29.39 -2.41 12.42
CA GLY A 302 30.11 -2.50 13.71
C GLY A 302 31.18 -3.60 13.81
N LYS A 303 31.49 -4.34 12.74
CA LYS A 303 32.58 -5.33 12.70
C LYS A 303 33.74 -4.80 11.86
N LYS A 304 34.98 -4.94 12.33
CA LYS A 304 36.16 -4.65 11.51
C LYS A 304 36.35 -5.79 10.49
N PRO A 305 36.47 -5.50 9.19
CA PRO A 305 36.72 -6.54 8.19
C PRO A 305 38.08 -7.18 8.42
N THR A 306 38.13 -8.50 8.31
CA THR A 306 39.34 -9.33 8.50
C THR A 306 39.74 -10.08 7.23
N THR A 307 38.86 -10.16 6.23
CA THR A 307 39.07 -10.88 4.97
C THR A 307 38.75 -9.99 3.77
N GLU A 308 39.37 -10.28 2.61
CA GLU A 308 39.09 -9.57 1.35
C GLU A 308 37.60 -9.63 0.97
N GLU A 309 36.91 -10.74 1.27
CA GLU A 309 35.47 -10.85 1.02
C GLU A 309 34.65 -9.91 1.92
N GLU A 310 35.05 -9.74 3.18
CA GLU A 310 34.42 -8.81 4.12
C GLU A 310 34.66 -7.34 3.75
N GLU A 311 35.83 -7.00 3.20
CA GLU A 311 36.09 -5.67 2.65
C GLU A 311 35.17 -5.34 1.47
N MET A 312 34.95 -6.31 0.58
CA MET A 312 34.01 -6.17 -0.55
C MET A 312 32.56 -6.01 -0.08
N ILE A 313 32.15 -6.70 0.98
CA ILE A 313 30.82 -6.52 1.56
C ILE A 313 30.64 -5.09 2.07
N VAL A 314 31.62 -4.59 2.84
CA VAL A 314 31.58 -3.22 3.36
C VAL A 314 31.49 -2.23 2.19
N LEU A 315 32.32 -2.39 1.16
CA LEU A 315 32.31 -1.53 -0.03
C LEU A 315 30.90 -1.48 -0.67
N TYR A 316 30.29 -2.63 -0.94
CA TYR A 316 28.95 -2.69 -1.53
C TYR A 316 27.84 -2.19 -0.60
N GLU A 317 28.02 -2.28 0.71
CA GLU A 317 27.06 -1.77 1.70
C GLU A 317 27.15 -0.23 1.85
N THR A 318 28.35 0.35 1.69
CA THR A 318 28.61 1.78 1.92
C THR A 318 28.55 2.63 0.66
N GLU A 319 28.85 2.10 -0.51
CA GLU A 319 28.82 2.86 -1.76
C GLU A 319 27.43 2.85 -2.43
N SER A 320 27.12 3.91 -3.17
CA SER A 320 25.93 3.94 -4.01
C SER A 320 26.14 3.18 -5.34
N PRO A 321 25.08 2.70 -6.00
CA PRO A 321 25.16 2.05 -7.30
C PRO A 321 25.85 2.86 -8.39
N LEU A 322 25.61 4.17 -8.45
CA LEU A 322 26.28 5.02 -9.44
C LEU A 322 27.76 5.22 -9.09
N THR A 323 28.09 5.54 -7.84
CA THR A 323 29.50 5.73 -7.42
C THR A 323 30.33 4.45 -7.59
N LEU A 324 29.75 3.28 -7.28
CA LEU A 324 30.43 2.02 -7.48
C LEU A 324 30.66 1.76 -8.98
N PHE A 325 29.66 2.01 -9.81
CA PHE A 325 29.78 1.87 -11.26
C PHE A 325 30.89 2.77 -11.84
N GLU A 326 30.97 4.02 -11.37
CA GLU A 326 32.04 4.96 -11.73
C GLU A 326 33.42 4.44 -11.28
N SER A 327 33.53 3.93 -10.05
CA SER A 327 34.78 3.36 -9.52
C SER A 327 35.28 2.18 -10.36
N LEU A 328 34.36 1.31 -10.82
CA LEU A 328 34.65 0.15 -11.66
C LEU A 328 35.01 0.54 -13.10
N SER A 329 34.61 1.74 -13.53
CA SER A 329 34.86 2.28 -14.87
C SER A 329 36.09 3.20 -14.90
N ASN A 330 37.02 3.07 -13.94
CA ASN A 330 38.19 3.93 -13.77
C ASN A 330 37.87 5.44 -13.64
N GLY A 331 36.74 5.79 -13.03
CA GLY A 331 36.32 7.18 -12.82
C GLY A 331 35.71 7.86 -14.05
N ALA A 332 35.41 7.10 -15.12
CA ALA A 332 34.64 7.62 -16.24
C ALA A 332 33.17 7.83 -15.83
N LYS A 333 32.57 8.97 -16.25
CA LYS A 333 31.15 9.25 -16.01
C LYS A 333 30.29 8.15 -16.64
N VAL A 334 29.34 7.61 -15.88
CA VAL A 334 28.42 6.56 -16.33
C VAL A 334 27.62 7.04 -17.53
N SER A 335 27.45 6.19 -18.56
CA SER A 335 26.59 6.51 -19.70
C SER A 335 25.13 6.63 -19.28
N MET A 336 24.36 7.50 -19.93
CA MET A 336 22.92 7.66 -19.68
C MET A 336 22.13 6.37 -19.91
N SER A 337 22.60 5.50 -20.81
CA SER A 337 22.03 4.16 -21.01
C SER A 337 22.14 3.31 -19.76
N ASP A 338 23.28 3.38 -19.08
CA ASP A 338 23.65 2.51 -17.98
C ASP A 338 23.04 3.05 -16.68
N MET A 339 22.98 4.38 -16.53
CA MET A 339 22.23 5.05 -15.47
C MET A 339 20.76 4.62 -15.46
N LYS A 340 20.10 4.56 -16.63
CA LYS A 340 18.70 4.09 -16.74
C LYS A 340 18.53 2.62 -16.34
N ILE A 341 19.54 1.80 -16.64
CA ILE A 341 19.53 0.39 -16.22
C ILE A 341 19.67 0.33 -14.69
N VAL A 342 20.61 1.05 -14.09
CA VAL A 342 20.77 1.12 -12.63
C VAL A 342 19.51 1.66 -11.95
N GLU A 343 18.85 2.68 -12.53
CA GLU A 343 17.57 3.19 -12.05
C GLU A 343 16.48 2.11 -12.07
N SER A 344 16.35 1.36 -13.18
CA SER A 344 15.37 0.27 -13.27
C SER A 344 15.59 -0.82 -12.22
N LEU A 345 16.85 -1.10 -11.83
CA LEU A 345 17.16 -2.05 -10.75
C LEU A 345 16.53 -1.62 -9.42
N ILE A 346 16.54 -0.32 -9.12
CA ILE A 346 16.04 0.24 -7.86
C ILE A 346 14.53 0.49 -7.92
N LEU A 347 14.02 1.03 -9.03
CA LEU A 347 12.62 1.43 -9.16
C LEU A 347 11.72 0.28 -9.59
N ASP A 348 12.06 -0.41 -10.67
CA ASP A 348 11.20 -1.41 -11.28
C ASP A 348 11.37 -2.76 -10.59
N TYR A 349 12.61 -3.17 -10.35
CA TYR A 349 12.95 -4.44 -9.69
C TYR A 349 13.03 -4.34 -8.16
N LYS A 350 12.94 -3.12 -7.61
CA LYS A 350 12.95 -2.87 -6.15
C LYS A 350 14.16 -3.47 -5.42
N LEU A 351 15.30 -3.60 -6.09
CA LEU A 351 16.53 -4.11 -5.47
C LEU A 351 17.11 -3.05 -4.53
N LEU A 352 17.59 -3.50 -3.38
CA LEU A 352 18.30 -2.63 -2.44
C LEU A 352 19.66 -2.20 -3.04
N PRO A 353 20.15 -0.98 -2.75
CA PRO A 353 21.38 -0.46 -3.37
C PRO A 353 22.59 -1.38 -3.30
N GLY A 354 22.90 -1.96 -2.13
CA GLY A 354 23.97 -2.95 -1.98
C GLY A 354 23.76 -4.25 -2.77
N VAL A 355 22.52 -4.70 -2.98
CA VAL A 355 22.23 -5.85 -3.84
C VAL A 355 22.43 -5.48 -5.31
N ALA A 356 22.01 -4.27 -5.71
CA ALA A 356 22.27 -3.72 -7.03
C ALA A 356 23.78 -3.58 -7.30
N ASN A 357 24.56 -3.16 -6.31
CA ASN A 357 26.03 -3.09 -6.36
C ASN A 357 26.67 -4.44 -6.71
N VAL A 358 26.25 -5.51 -6.05
CA VAL A 358 26.74 -6.86 -6.36
C VAL A 358 26.36 -7.28 -7.77
N LEU A 359 25.15 -6.97 -8.22
CA LEU A 359 24.70 -7.27 -9.58
C LEU A 359 25.54 -6.51 -10.62
N ILE A 360 25.76 -5.21 -10.40
CA ILE A 360 26.59 -4.35 -11.27
C ILE A 360 27.98 -4.95 -11.42
N TYR A 361 28.63 -5.23 -10.29
CA TYR A 361 29.97 -5.82 -10.28
C TYR A 361 30.00 -7.17 -11.00
N TYR A 362 29.03 -8.04 -10.71
CA TYR A 362 28.92 -9.36 -11.32
C TYR A 362 28.77 -9.30 -12.84
N VAL A 363 27.89 -8.44 -13.35
CA VAL A 363 27.66 -8.31 -14.80
C VAL A 363 28.89 -7.73 -15.50
N LEU A 364 29.50 -6.68 -14.95
CA LEU A 364 30.71 -6.07 -15.52
C LEU A 364 31.87 -7.07 -15.56
N LYS A 365 32.03 -7.91 -14.53
CA LYS A 365 33.07 -8.95 -14.47
C LYS A 365 32.87 -10.08 -15.50
N ILE A 366 31.63 -10.31 -15.92
CA ILE A 366 31.24 -11.49 -16.71
C ILE A 366 31.13 -11.20 -18.20
N ASP A 367 30.78 -9.97 -18.58
CA ASP A 367 30.54 -9.57 -19.95
C ASP A 367 31.65 -8.62 -20.47
N ASP A 368 32.89 -8.79 -19.98
CA ASP A 368 34.06 -7.97 -20.33
C ASP A 368 33.76 -6.45 -20.25
N ASN A 369 33.25 -5.98 -19.11
CA ASN A 369 32.80 -4.60 -18.86
C ASN A 369 31.61 -4.12 -19.71
N LYS A 370 30.85 -5.01 -20.36
CA LYS A 370 29.59 -4.64 -21.03
C LYS A 370 28.42 -4.70 -20.06
N PHE A 371 27.64 -3.62 -20.01
CA PHE A 371 26.46 -3.54 -19.15
C PHE A 371 25.16 -3.63 -19.96
N SER A 372 24.86 -4.83 -20.48
CA SER A 372 23.73 -5.02 -21.38
C SER A 372 22.37 -5.07 -20.66
N LYS A 373 21.46 -4.15 -21.03
CA LYS A 373 20.11 -3.99 -20.42
C LYS A 373 19.36 -5.32 -20.26
N ALA A 374 19.21 -6.07 -21.36
CA ALA A 374 18.42 -7.30 -21.35
C ALA A 374 18.98 -8.39 -20.42
N TYR A 375 20.30 -8.44 -20.24
CA TYR A 375 20.95 -9.39 -19.35
C TYR A 375 20.79 -8.97 -17.90
N VAL A 376 21.04 -7.69 -17.61
CA VAL A 376 20.88 -7.08 -16.29
C VAL A 376 19.44 -7.26 -15.79
N GLU A 377 18.44 -6.93 -16.60
CA GLU A 377 17.02 -7.07 -16.27
C GLU A 377 16.61 -8.52 -15.99
N LYS A 378 17.18 -9.49 -16.72
CA LYS A 378 16.89 -10.91 -16.52
C LYS A 378 17.40 -11.41 -15.17
N ILE A 379 18.61 -11.00 -14.77
CA ILE A 379 19.19 -11.33 -13.46
C ILE A 379 18.42 -10.59 -12.37
N ALA A 380 18.14 -9.30 -12.57
CA ALA A 380 17.39 -8.48 -11.63
C ALA A 380 15.99 -9.07 -11.35
N GLY A 381 15.28 -9.50 -12.39
CA GLY A 381 13.98 -10.16 -12.25
C GLY A 381 14.06 -11.54 -11.59
N GLN A 382 15.19 -12.24 -11.69
CA GLN A 382 15.41 -13.46 -10.90
C GLN A 382 15.64 -13.14 -9.43
N TRP A 383 16.48 -12.14 -9.15
CA TRP A 383 16.85 -11.73 -7.79
C TRP A 383 15.68 -11.11 -7.03
N ALA A 384 14.87 -10.30 -7.71
CA ALA A 384 13.63 -9.73 -7.18
C ALA A 384 12.62 -10.84 -6.80
N ARG A 385 12.49 -11.90 -7.61
CA ARG A 385 11.63 -13.06 -7.29
C ARG A 385 12.15 -13.91 -6.14
N GLN A 386 13.44 -13.84 -5.87
CA GLN A 386 14.07 -14.54 -4.74
C GLN A 386 14.09 -13.70 -3.46
N ASP A 387 13.54 -12.47 -3.50
CA ASP A 387 13.44 -11.53 -2.37
C ASP A 387 14.78 -11.32 -1.63
N ILE A 388 15.86 -11.15 -2.39
CA ILE A 388 17.22 -10.99 -1.84
C ILE A 388 17.36 -9.60 -1.23
N LYS A 389 17.75 -9.55 0.05
CA LYS A 389 17.86 -8.29 0.79
C LYS A 389 19.26 -7.97 1.26
N THR A 390 20.14 -8.96 1.41
CA THR A 390 21.50 -8.73 1.93
C THR A 390 22.57 -8.86 0.84
N VAL A 391 23.67 -8.12 1.01
CA VAL A 391 24.84 -8.21 0.13
C VAL A 391 25.45 -9.62 0.14
N THR A 392 25.48 -10.28 1.30
CA THR A 392 25.99 -11.65 1.46
C THR A 392 25.21 -12.67 0.62
N GLU A 393 23.88 -12.60 0.63
CA GLU A 393 23.03 -13.48 -0.18
C GLU A 393 23.22 -13.23 -1.67
N ALA A 394 23.28 -11.96 -2.07
CA ALA A 394 23.53 -11.56 -3.44
C ALA A 394 24.89 -12.08 -3.95
N MET A 395 25.96 -11.96 -3.13
CA MET A 395 27.28 -12.48 -3.48
C MET A 395 27.31 -14.00 -3.61
N ALA A 396 26.61 -14.72 -2.72
CA ALA A 396 26.53 -16.18 -2.79
C ALA A 396 25.85 -16.65 -4.08
N LEU A 397 24.77 -15.96 -4.49
CA LEU A 397 24.07 -16.26 -5.74
C LEU A 397 24.91 -15.88 -6.97
N ALA A 398 25.57 -14.73 -6.95
CA ALA A 398 26.50 -14.31 -8.01
C ALA A 398 27.63 -15.35 -8.19
N LYS A 399 28.26 -15.80 -7.10
CA LYS A 399 29.28 -16.87 -7.14
C LYS A 399 28.72 -18.19 -7.70
N GLY A 400 27.51 -18.56 -7.29
CA GLY A 400 26.83 -19.77 -7.77
C GLY A 400 26.49 -19.74 -9.26
N GLU A 401 26.02 -18.60 -9.77
CA GLU A 401 25.75 -18.42 -11.19
C GLU A 401 27.03 -18.37 -12.04
N TYR A 402 28.07 -17.71 -11.54
CA TYR A 402 29.39 -17.68 -12.17
C TYR A 402 29.94 -19.10 -12.36
N LYS A 403 29.90 -19.92 -11.31
CA LYS A 403 30.36 -21.32 -11.36
C LYS A 403 29.56 -22.16 -12.37
N LYS A 404 28.22 -22.05 -12.35
CA LYS A 404 27.34 -22.74 -13.31
C LYS A 404 27.56 -22.30 -14.76
N ARG A 405 28.09 -21.09 -14.98
CA ARG A 405 28.44 -20.59 -16.31
C ARG A 405 29.79 -21.18 -16.75
N LEU A 406 30.81 -21.15 -15.91
CA LEU A 406 32.11 -21.76 -16.18
C LEU A 406 31.99 -23.26 -16.50
N GLU A 407 31.18 -24.00 -15.75
CA GLU A 407 30.91 -25.43 -16.00
C GLU A 407 30.25 -25.68 -17.36
N ARG A 408 29.35 -24.77 -17.79
CA ARG A 408 28.74 -24.83 -19.13
C ARG A 408 29.75 -24.51 -20.22
N GLU A 409 30.56 -23.47 -20.05
CA GLU A 409 31.61 -23.09 -21.01
C GLU A 409 32.68 -24.18 -21.17
N GLN A 410 33.07 -24.85 -20.08
CA GLN A 410 33.97 -26.02 -20.11
C GLN A 410 33.35 -27.26 -20.77
N GLY A 411 32.05 -27.50 -20.57
CA GLY A 411 31.31 -28.55 -21.27
C GLY A 411 31.17 -28.32 -22.78
N PHE A 412 31.13 -27.05 -23.22
CA PHE A 412 31.21 -26.69 -24.63
C PHE A 412 32.63 -26.80 -25.20
N ALA A 413 33.67 -26.51 -24.40
CA ALA A 413 35.06 -26.68 -24.82
C ALA A 413 35.46 -28.16 -25.03
N GLN A 414 34.97 -29.09 -24.20
CA GLN A 414 35.21 -30.53 -24.38
C GLN A 414 34.47 -31.12 -25.61
N THR A 415 33.32 -30.58 -25.99
CA THR A 415 32.59 -31.01 -27.20
C THR A 415 33.12 -30.36 -28.49
N ALA A 416 33.82 -29.22 -28.39
CA ALA A 416 34.53 -28.59 -29.51
C ALA A 416 35.92 -29.20 -29.78
N ALA A 417 36.62 -29.70 -28.75
CA ALA A 417 37.94 -30.33 -28.88
C ALA A 417 37.92 -31.78 -29.42
N THR A 418 36.74 -32.39 -29.58
CA THR A 418 36.61 -33.80 -30.04
C THR A 418 35.90 -33.93 -31.39
N LYS A 419 36.03 -32.94 -32.28
CA LYS A 419 35.56 -33.04 -33.66
C LYS A 419 36.70 -32.82 -34.65
N GLU A 420 37.59 -33.79 -34.72
CA GLU A 420 38.16 -34.16 -36.01
C GLU A 420 37.06 -34.79 -36.86
N THR A 421 37.04 -34.41 -38.12
CA THR A 421 36.05 -34.83 -39.12
C THR A 421 36.11 -36.34 -39.34
N PRO A 422 34.96 -36.97 -39.64
CA PRO A 422 34.94 -37.70 -40.89
C PRO A 422 33.69 -37.38 -41.71
N VAL A 423 33.94 -37.26 -43.02
CA VAL A 423 32.95 -37.25 -44.08
C VAL A 423 32.21 -38.59 -44.09
N LYS A 424 30.87 -38.59 -43.97
CA LYS A 424 29.98 -39.45 -44.78
C LYS A 424 28.48 -39.14 -44.61
N GLN A 425 27.89 -38.87 -45.76
CA GLN A 425 26.53 -39.18 -46.24
C GLN A 425 25.28 -38.71 -45.49
N ARG A 426 24.59 -37.77 -46.16
CA ARG A 426 23.16 -37.48 -46.05
C ARG A 426 22.31 -38.75 -46.13
N GLN A 427 21.43 -38.94 -45.16
CA GLN A 427 20.08 -39.45 -45.40
C GLN A 427 19.10 -38.81 -44.40
N ASN A 428 17.96 -38.37 -44.94
CA ASN A 428 16.85 -37.77 -44.22
C ASN A 428 16.27 -38.76 -43.20
N ASN A 429 16.02 -38.30 -41.96
CA ASN A 429 14.74 -38.61 -41.34
C ASN A 429 14.35 -37.56 -40.29
N ALA A 430 13.11 -37.11 -40.44
CA ALA A 430 12.47 -36.14 -39.59
C ALA A 430 12.11 -36.77 -38.24
N ASN A 431 12.55 -36.16 -37.14
CA ASN A 431 11.76 -36.17 -35.91
C ASN A 431 12.06 -34.91 -35.09
N ARG A 432 11.18 -33.92 -35.23
CA ARG A 432 11.10 -32.72 -34.38
C ARG A 432 10.74 -33.16 -32.96
N PHE A 433 11.70 -33.11 -32.03
CA PHE A 433 11.36 -33.03 -30.61
C PHE A 433 10.98 -31.59 -30.28
N VAL A 434 9.67 -31.37 -30.17
CA VAL A 434 9.02 -30.15 -29.70
C VAL A 434 9.37 -29.95 -28.21
N ARG A 435 10.00 -28.84 -27.84
CA ARG A 435 10.09 -28.41 -26.44
C ARG A 435 8.68 -28.07 -25.95
N LYS A 436 8.18 -28.82 -24.97
CA LYS A 436 6.94 -28.50 -24.26
C LYS A 436 7.22 -27.38 -23.25
N ASP A 437 6.79 -26.17 -23.57
CA ASP A 437 6.60 -25.13 -22.57
C ASP A 437 5.53 -25.60 -21.58
N ARG A 438 5.88 -25.62 -20.30
CA ARG A 438 4.95 -25.92 -19.21
C ARG A 438 4.20 -24.65 -18.87
N LEU A 439 2.88 -24.66 -19.11
CA LEU A 439 1.96 -23.59 -18.73
C LEU A 439 1.79 -23.51 -17.19
N PRO A 440 1.60 -22.32 -16.61
CA PRO A 440 1.45 -22.09 -15.17
C PRO A 440 0.18 -22.72 -14.55
N LYS A 441 0.27 -23.06 -13.25
CA LYS A 441 -0.74 -23.83 -12.48
C LYS A 441 -2.14 -23.18 -12.33
N TRP A 442 -2.32 -21.89 -12.60
CA TRP A 442 -3.64 -21.24 -12.54
C TRP A 442 -4.54 -21.56 -13.74
N LEU A 443 -4.01 -22.22 -14.78
CA LEU A 443 -4.78 -22.68 -15.94
C LEU A 443 -5.26 -24.15 -15.81
N THR A 444 -5.01 -24.81 -14.67
CA THR A 444 -5.18 -26.28 -14.55
C THR A 444 -6.29 -26.74 -13.59
N GLU A 445 -7.04 -25.84 -12.95
CA GLU A 445 -8.09 -26.24 -11.98
C GLU A 445 -9.53 -25.85 -12.33
N GLU A 446 -9.80 -25.11 -13.41
CA GLU A 446 -11.16 -24.94 -13.92
C GLU A 446 -11.32 -25.58 -15.30
N LYS A 447 -11.61 -26.90 -15.28
CA LYS A 447 -12.54 -27.64 -16.17
C LYS A 447 -12.16 -29.11 -16.25
N LYS A 448 -12.59 -29.88 -15.24
CA LYS A 448 -12.90 -31.31 -15.39
C LYS A 448 -14.31 -31.57 -14.88
N GLN A 449 -15.23 -31.66 -15.84
CA GLN A 449 -16.51 -32.39 -15.91
C GLN A 449 -17.26 -31.64 -17.03
N THR A 450 -17.46 -32.13 -18.26
CA THR A 450 -17.81 -33.46 -18.77
C THR A 450 -17.49 -33.55 -20.29
N LYS A 451 -17.20 -34.75 -20.82
CA LYS A 451 -17.26 -35.14 -22.26
C LYS A 451 -18.59 -35.92 -22.49
N PRO A 452 -19.05 -36.26 -23.72
CA PRO A 452 -18.48 -36.19 -25.09
C PRO A 452 -19.42 -35.41 -26.08
N ASN A 453 -19.23 -35.19 -27.39
CA ASN A 453 -18.80 -36.01 -28.54
C ASN A 453 -18.84 -35.08 -29.79
N GLN A 454 -17.83 -35.10 -30.70
CA GLN A 454 -17.91 -34.77 -32.16
C GLN A 454 -16.50 -34.45 -32.71
N ASP A 455 -15.93 -35.34 -33.52
CA ASP A 455 -14.60 -35.22 -34.13
C ASP A 455 -14.61 -35.46 -35.67
N ASP A 456 -15.77 -35.34 -36.33
CA ASP A 456 -15.91 -35.66 -37.77
C ASP A 456 -15.96 -34.45 -38.73
N ASP A 457 -15.95 -33.20 -38.23
CA ASP A 457 -16.14 -32.01 -39.09
C ASP A 457 -14.86 -31.23 -39.43
N ILE A 458 -13.71 -31.52 -38.81
CA ILE A 458 -12.48 -30.71 -39.01
C ILE A 458 -11.64 -31.22 -40.19
N THR A 459 -11.78 -32.48 -40.58
CA THR A 459 -11.02 -33.09 -41.69
C THR A 459 -11.57 -32.70 -43.06
N LYS A 460 -12.90 -32.66 -43.22
CA LYS A 460 -13.56 -32.25 -44.48
C LYS A 460 -13.29 -30.79 -44.84
N VAL A 461 -13.28 -29.91 -43.85
CA VAL A 461 -13.00 -28.47 -44.04
C VAL A 461 -11.56 -28.23 -44.48
N LYS A 462 -10.61 -29.09 -44.10
CA LYS A 462 -9.21 -28.98 -44.55
C LYS A 462 -9.03 -29.45 -45.99
N GLU A 463 -9.69 -30.53 -46.40
CA GLU A 463 -9.61 -31.03 -47.78
C GLU A 463 -10.23 -30.05 -48.78
N GLU A 464 -11.38 -29.44 -48.46
CA GLU A 464 -11.98 -28.39 -49.29
C GLU A 464 -11.09 -27.15 -49.44
N LEU A 465 -10.37 -26.77 -48.38
CA LEU A 465 -9.47 -25.60 -48.41
C LEU A 465 -8.23 -25.86 -49.27
N GLU A 466 -7.70 -27.09 -49.23
CA GLU A 466 -6.56 -27.48 -50.06
C GLU A 466 -6.91 -27.60 -51.54
N GLU A 467 -8.11 -28.09 -51.89
CA GLU A 467 -8.59 -28.08 -53.27
C GLU A 467 -8.77 -26.65 -53.80
N LYS A 468 -9.31 -25.74 -52.98
CA LYS A 468 -9.49 -24.33 -53.35
C LYS A 468 -8.14 -23.65 -53.61
N ILE A 469 -7.12 -23.95 -52.80
CA ILE A 469 -5.77 -23.43 -52.97
C ILE A 469 -5.08 -24.01 -54.22
N LYS A 470 -5.33 -25.28 -54.55
CA LYS A 470 -4.82 -25.88 -55.79
C LYS A 470 -5.44 -25.26 -57.03
N ARG A 471 -6.77 -25.02 -57.04
CA ARG A 471 -7.46 -24.34 -58.16
C ARG A 471 -6.97 -22.91 -58.36
N LEU A 472 -6.73 -22.16 -57.28
CA LEU A 472 -6.16 -20.80 -57.35
C LEU A 472 -4.71 -20.79 -57.86
N LYS A 473 -3.92 -21.82 -57.55
CA LYS A 473 -2.54 -21.95 -58.06
C LYS A 473 -2.48 -22.40 -59.53
N SER A 474 -3.45 -23.18 -60.01
CA SER A 474 -3.53 -23.53 -61.44
C SER A 474 -4.04 -22.36 -62.29
N GLN A 475 -4.95 -21.53 -61.77
CA GLN A 475 -5.42 -20.32 -62.45
C GLN A 475 -4.31 -19.27 -62.58
N ARG A 476 -3.47 -19.05 -61.54
CA ARG A 476 -2.29 -18.16 -61.63
C ARG A 476 -1.15 -18.67 -62.53
N LYS A 477 -1.21 -19.91 -63.02
CA LYS A 477 -0.20 -20.50 -63.92
C LYS A 477 -0.65 -20.55 -65.39
N GLN A 478 -1.89 -20.16 -65.69
CA GLN A 478 -2.42 -20.06 -67.06
C GLN A 478 -2.63 -18.61 -67.53
N GLU A 479 -2.42 -17.62 -66.66
CA GLU A 479 -2.44 -16.18 -66.99
C GLU A 479 -1.04 -15.53 -66.88
N GLY A 480 0.03 -16.31 -67.05
CA GLY A 480 1.42 -15.85 -67.04
C GLY A 480 2.15 -16.26 -68.30
#